data_AF-A0A357A3M9-F1
#
_entry.id   AF-A0A357A3M9-F1
#
_cell.length_a   1.000
_cell.length_b   1.000
_cell.length_c   1.000
_cell.angle_alpha   90.00
_cell.angle_beta   90.00
_cell.angle_gamma   90.00
#
_symmetry.space_group_name_H-M   'P 1'
#
loop_
_entity.id
_entity.type
_entity.pdbx_description
1 polymer ?
#
loop_
_entity_poly.entity_id
_entity_poly.type
_entity_poly.pdbx_seq_one_letter_code
_entity_poly.pdbx_strand_id
1 'polypeptide(L)'
;MKQYEYMAKAVLAEHGIPIAPGRLVDSPQSAFKAVTDLGAVALKAQVLVGGRGKAGGIRFAATPEEGAKVAGDMLGMFLKGYRVEKLYAEQKLPI
;
A
#
# COMPACT_ATOMS: atom_id res chain seq x y z
N MET A 1 -17.81 -11.84 5.04
CA MET A 1 -16.85 -11.68 3.91
C MET A 1 -15.67 -10.85 4.40
N LYS A 2 -14.42 -11.23 4.12
CA LYS A 2 -13.24 -10.40 4.47
C LYS A 2 -12.99 -9.39 3.36
N GLN A 3 -12.54 -8.18 3.72
CA GLN A 3 -12.24 -7.09 2.78
C GLN A 3 -10.76 -6.70 2.86
N TYR A 4 -10.22 -6.23 1.74
CA TYR A 4 -8.90 -5.59 1.72
C TYR A 4 -8.97 -4.16 2.30
N GLU A 5 -7.84 -3.62 2.74
CA GLU A 5 -7.78 -2.27 3.33
C GLU A 5 -8.28 -1.20 2.36
N TYR A 6 -7.89 -1.27 1.08
CA TYR A 6 -8.33 -0.28 0.09
C TYR A 6 -9.85 -0.26 -0.09
N MET A 7 -10.52 -1.42 -0.01
CA MET A 7 -11.98 -1.54 -0.15
C MET A 7 -12.67 -0.95 1.08
N ALA A 8 -12.18 -1.27 2.27
CA ALA A 8 -12.70 -0.70 3.50
C ALA A 8 -12.54 0.84 3.51
N LYS A 9 -11.40 1.35 3.04
CA LYS A 9 -11.15 2.79 2.91
C LYS A 9 -12.09 3.47 1.92
N ALA A 10 -12.39 2.84 0.78
CA ALA A 10 -13.36 3.37 -0.18
C ALA A 10 -14.74 3.54 0.47
N VAL A 11 -15.22 2.52 1.20
CA VAL A 11 -16.49 2.61 1.94
C VAL A 11 -16.47 3.72 3.00
N LEU A 12 -15.37 3.86 3.75
CA LEU A 12 -15.24 4.94 4.74
C LEU A 12 -15.30 6.33 4.08
N ALA A 13 -14.60 6.50 2.97
CA ALA A 13 -14.60 7.76 2.21
C ALA A 13 -15.97 8.09 1.63
N GLU A 14 -16.72 7.10 1.12
CA GLU A 14 -18.10 7.27 0.66
C GLU A 14 -19.04 7.79 1.76
N HIS A 15 -18.71 7.51 3.03
CA HIS A 15 -19.46 7.98 4.20
C HIS A 15 -18.85 9.26 4.81
N GLY A 16 -17.96 9.95 4.11
CA GLY A 16 -17.37 11.22 4.53
C GLY A 16 -16.32 11.10 5.65
N ILE A 17 -15.85 9.90 5.96
CA ILE A 17 -14.76 9.71 6.92
C ILE A 17 -13.43 10.03 6.21
N PRO A 18 -12.65 11.02 6.67
CA PRO A 18 -11.40 11.38 6.03
C PRO A 18 -10.41 10.21 6.02
N ILE A 19 -9.81 9.96 4.86
CA ILE A 19 -8.71 9.01 4.69
C ILE A 19 -7.52 9.74 4.08
N ALA A 20 -6.31 9.26 4.40
CA ALA A 20 -5.12 9.74 3.70
C ALA A 20 -5.21 9.40 2.20
N PRO A 21 -4.76 10.30 1.30
CA PRO A 21 -4.70 10.02 -0.12
C PRO A 21 -3.92 8.74 -0.40
N GLY A 22 -4.48 7.86 -1.23
CA GLY A 22 -3.81 6.62 -1.57
C GLY A 22 -4.43 5.92 -2.78
N ARG A 23 -3.68 5.00 -3.36
CA ARG A 23 -4.10 4.24 -4.53
C ARG A 23 -3.51 2.84 -4.57
N LEU A 24 -4.16 1.98 -5.34
CA LEU A 24 -3.65 0.64 -5.62
C LEU A 24 -2.39 0.69 -6.50
N VAL A 25 -1.50 -0.24 -6.24
CA VAL A 25 -0.23 -0.46 -6.92
C VAL A 25 -0.12 -1.95 -7.20
N ASP A 26 0.12 -2.31 -8.46
CA ASP A 26 0.25 -3.69 -8.94
C ASP A 26 1.55 -3.93 -9.72
N SER A 27 2.40 -2.90 -9.78
CA SER A 27 3.66 -2.90 -10.54
C SER A 27 4.63 -1.86 -9.97
N PRO A 28 5.95 -2.05 -10.12
CA PRO A 28 6.95 -1.04 -9.78
C PRO A 28 6.66 0.34 -10.43
N GLN A 29 6.15 0.35 -11.65
CA GLN A 29 5.83 1.56 -12.40
C GLN A 29 4.62 2.30 -11.79
N SER A 30 3.58 1.58 -11.36
CA SER A 30 2.46 2.19 -10.64
C SER A 30 2.88 2.74 -9.27
N ALA A 31 3.84 2.09 -8.61
CA ALA A 31 4.41 2.58 -7.36
C ALA A 31 5.21 3.87 -7.56
N PHE A 32 6.07 3.92 -8.59
CA PHE A 32 6.81 5.13 -8.98
C PHE A 32 5.85 6.31 -9.09
N LYS A 33 4.81 6.16 -9.91
CA LYS A 33 3.78 7.19 -10.12
C LYS A 33 3.07 7.58 -8.82
N ALA A 34 2.76 6.61 -7.97
CA ALA A 34 2.12 6.90 -6.68
C ALA A 34 2.99 7.78 -5.79
N VAL A 35 4.30 7.55 -5.72
CA VAL A 35 5.21 8.40 -4.94
C VAL A 35 5.41 9.77 -5.62
N THR A 36 5.48 9.82 -6.94
CA THR A 36 5.50 11.09 -7.70
C THR A 36 4.31 11.97 -7.35
N ASP A 37 3.11 11.39 -7.30
CA ASP A 37 1.87 12.16 -7.08
C ASP A 37 1.60 12.47 -5.60
N LEU A 38 1.96 11.56 -4.68
CA LEU A 38 1.58 11.64 -3.27
C LEU A 38 2.71 12.16 -2.36
N GLY A 39 3.95 12.24 -2.86
CA GLY A 39 5.15 12.41 -2.04
C GLY A 39 5.50 11.12 -1.31
N ALA A 40 6.09 11.22 -0.12
CA ALA A 40 6.45 10.04 0.67
C ALA A 40 5.22 9.19 1.01
N VAL A 41 5.31 7.88 0.81
CA VAL A 41 4.20 6.92 1.02
C VAL A 41 4.58 5.78 1.94
N ALA A 42 3.56 5.13 2.51
CA ALA A 42 3.59 3.76 2.97
C ALA A 42 3.03 2.83 1.87
N LEU A 43 3.83 1.85 1.44
CA LEU A 43 3.41 0.73 0.60
C LEU A 43 2.92 -0.42 1.49
N LYS A 44 1.64 -0.75 1.40
CA LYS A 44 0.97 -1.73 2.28
C LYS A 44 0.43 -2.92 1.50
N ALA A 45 0.88 -4.12 1.84
CA ALA A 45 0.40 -5.37 1.26
C ALA A 45 -1.13 -5.53 1.44
N GLN A 46 -1.81 -5.83 0.34
CA GLN A 46 -3.24 -6.14 0.33
C GLN A 46 -3.44 -7.66 0.45
N VAL A 47 -3.55 -8.13 1.70
CA VAL A 47 -3.74 -9.54 2.06
C VAL A 47 -4.78 -9.66 3.18
N LEU A 48 -5.49 -10.78 3.23
CA LEU A 48 -6.61 -11.01 4.18
C LEU A 48 -6.13 -11.55 5.54
N VAL A 49 -5.03 -10.99 6.06
CA VAL A 49 -4.40 -11.36 7.33
C VAL A 49 -3.86 -10.13 8.07
N GLY A 50 -3.93 -10.17 9.41
CA GLY A 50 -3.38 -9.14 10.29
C GLY A 50 -1.86 -9.27 10.55
N GLY A 51 -1.29 -8.23 11.17
CA GLY A 51 0.14 -8.21 11.54
C GLY A 51 1.10 -7.99 10.36
N ARG A 52 0.64 -7.30 9.31
CA ARG A 52 1.43 -6.96 8.11
C ARG A 52 2.70 -6.17 8.44
N GLY A 53 2.63 -5.20 9.35
CA GLY A 53 3.79 -4.41 9.77
C GLY A 53 4.93 -5.25 10.34
N LYS A 54 4.62 -6.13 11.31
CA LYS A 54 5.61 -7.07 11.89
C LYS A 54 6.15 -8.08 10.89
N ALA A 55 5.37 -8.40 9.85
CA ALA A 55 5.75 -9.36 8.81
C ALA A 55 6.40 -8.71 7.58
N GLY A 56 6.78 -7.43 7.65
CA GLY A 56 7.44 -6.72 6.54
C GLY A 56 6.54 -6.35 5.36
N GLY A 57 5.22 -6.47 5.53
CA GLY A 57 4.20 -6.11 4.52
C GLY A 57 3.77 -4.65 4.55
N ILE A 58 4.45 -3.81 5.32
CA ILE A 58 4.33 -2.35 5.29
C ILE A 58 5.74 -1.80 5.19
N ARG A 59 6.03 -1.05 4.13
CA ARG A 59 7.33 -0.42 3.90
C ARG A 59 7.12 1.02 3.45
N PHE A 60 8.08 1.89 3.74
CA PHE A 60 8.00 3.30 3.33
C PHE A 60 8.84 3.54 2.08
N ALA A 61 8.45 4.56 1.31
CA ALA A 61 9.24 5.08 0.22
C ALA A 61 9.09 6.62 0.18
N ALA A 62 10.21 7.33 0.11
CA ALA A 62 10.27 8.78 0.07
C ALA A 62 10.50 9.33 -1.34
N THR A 63 11.08 8.53 -2.25
CA THR A 63 11.30 8.93 -3.66
C THR A 63 10.64 7.96 -4.64
N PRO A 64 10.33 8.40 -5.88
CA PRO A 64 9.76 7.54 -6.91
C PRO A 64 10.57 6.27 -7.19
N GLU A 65 11.89 6.35 -7.22
CA GLU A 65 12.80 5.23 -7.42
C GLU A 65 12.73 4.24 -6.25
N GLU A 66 12.69 4.76 -5.02
CA GLU A 66 12.50 3.94 -3.83
C GLU A 66 11.13 3.25 -3.87
N GLY A 67 10.08 3.96 -4.29
CA GLY A 67 8.73 3.42 -4.47
C GLY A 67 8.71 2.24 -5.44
N ALA A 68 9.33 2.40 -6.60
CA ALA A 68 9.45 1.34 -7.60
C ALA A 68 10.20 0.12 -7.06
N LYS A 69 11.36 0.36 -6.41
CA LYS A 69 12.18 -0.70 -5.84
C LYS A 69 11.43 -1.47 -4.75
N VAL A 70 10.85 -0.76 -3.78
CA VAL A 70 10.13 -1.36 -2.67
C VAL A 70 8.93 -2.16 -3.16
N ALA A 71 8.19 -1.65 -4.14
CA ALA A 71 7.08 -2.39 -4.73
C ALA A 71 7.55 -3.66 -5.46
N GLY A 72 8.66 -3.60 -6.20
CA GLY A 72 9.27 -4.77 -6.83
C GLY A 72 9.69 -5.85 -5.83
N ASP A 73 10.22 -5.44 -4.67
CA ASP A 73 10.61 -6.36 -3.59
C ASP A 73 9.40 -6.98 -2.85
N MET A 74 8.25 -6.29 -2.83
CA MET A 74 7.05 -6.71 -2.10
C MET A 74 6.06 -7.50 -2.96
N LEU A 75 5.90 -7.15 -4.24
CA LEU A 75 4.97 -7.85 -5.13
C LEU A 75 5.47 -9.28 -5.38
N GLY A 76 4.57 -10.25 -5.26
CA GLY A 76 4.87 -11.67 -5.39
C GLY A 76 5.47 -12.32 -4.14
N MET A 77 5.85 -11.57 -3.11
CA MET A 77 6.30 -12.16 -1.83
C MET A 77 5.13 -12.88 -1.13
N PHE A 78 5.47 -13.83 -0.26
CA PHE A 78 4.51 -14.46 0.63
C PHE A 78 4.54 -13.84 2.02
N LEU A 79 3.37 -13.44 2.52
CA LEU A 79 3.18 -12.95 3.87
C LEU A 79 2.17 -13.86 4.59
N LYS A 80 2.68 -14.68 5.52
CA LYS A 80 1.86 -15.62 6.31
C LYS A 80 0.95 -16.52 5.44
N GLY A 81 1.49 -17.05 4.35
CA GLY A 81 0.74 -17.93 3.42
C GLY A 81 -0.08 -17.19 2.36
N TYR A 82 -0.12 -15.87 2.35
CA TYR A 82 -0.79 -15.08 1.30
C TYR A 82 0.23 -14.48 0.35
N ARG A 83 0.03 -14.67 -0.96
CA ARG A 83 0.83 -13.99 -1.98
C ARG A 83 0.39 -12.53 -2.10
N VAL A 84 1.36 -11.61 -2.14
CA VAL A 84 1.10 -10.18 -2.28
C VAL A 84 0.95 -9.84 -3.76
N GLU A 85 -0.28 -9.80 -4.25
CA GLU A 85 -0.57 -9.44 -5.65
C GLU A 85 -0.72 -7.92 -5.85
N LYS A 86 -1.11 -7.20 -4.78
CA LYS A 86 -1.36 -5.76 -4.81
C LYS A 86 -0.86 -5.08 -3.55
N LEU A 87 -0.44 -3.83 -3.71
CA LEU A 87 -0.10 -2.91 -2.65
C LEU A 87 -1.11 -1.75 -2.65
N TYR A 88 -1.24 -1.10 -1.50
CA TYR A 88 -1.87 0.21 -1.39
C TYR A 88 -0.79 1.21 -1.01
N ALA A 89 -0.52 2.16 -1.89
CA ALA A 89 0.37 3.29 -1.62
C ALA A 89 -0.47 4.38 -0.97
N GLU A 90 -0.15 4.74 0.26
CA GLU A 90 -0.85 5.78 1.02
C GLU A 90 0.14 6.85 1.44
N GLN A 91 -0.25 8.12 1.29
CA GLN A 91 0.56 9.26 1.71
C GLN A 91 0.97 9.12 3.19
N LYS A 92 2.25 9.33 3.47
CA LYS A 92 2.77 9.40 4.83
C LYS A 92 2.28 10.69 5.48
N LEU A 93 1.43 10.56 6.48
CA LEU A 93 0.94 11.70 7.25
C LEU A 93 2.04 12.24 8.19
N PRO A 94 2.09 13.57 8.41
CA PRO A 94 2.92 14.16 9.44
C PRO A 94 2.26 13.91 10.80
N ILE A 95 2.66 12.82 11.45
CA ILE A 95 2.26 12.46 12.82
C ILE A 95 3.48 12.30 13.70
#